data_AF-A0A350JAM4-F1
#
_entry.id   AF-A0A350JAM4-F1
#
_cell.length_a   1.000
_cell.length_b   1.000
_cell.length_c   1.000
_cell.angle_alpha   90.00
_cell.angle_beta   90.00
_cell.angle_gamma   90.00
#
_symmetry.space_group_name_H-M   'P 1'
#
loop_
_entity.id
_entity.type
_entity.pdbx_description
1 polymer ?
#
loop_
_entity_poly.entity_id
_entity_poly.type
_entity_poly.pdbx_seq_one_letter_code
_entity_poly.pdbx_strand_id
1 'polypeptide(L)'
;MTLYEKLEKTFDDKNVEAYLDLLHDDFVVVFHKSGNSFSKSEWGEMMTGMMANDKFIRDSSRCIYENDDIMVQHMFMSYPDDTKEAVMAVAMIKDGKVIRFETGATSLN
;
A
#
# COMPACT_ATOMS: atom_id res chain seq x y z
N MET A 1 -15.69 -9.64 -0.68
CA MET A 1 -14.77 -8.63 -0.16
C MET A 1 -14.38 -7.71 -1.29
N THR A 2 -14.42 -6.41 -1.05
CA THR A 2 -13.86 -5.42 -1.99
C THR A 2 -12.33 -5.59 -2.07
N LEU A 3 -11.67 -4.96 -3.04
CA LEU A 3 -10.20 -4.99 -3.13
C LEU A 3 -9.58 -4.36 -1.90
N TYR A 4 -10.16 -3.27 -1.39
CA TYR A 4 -9.73 -2.66 -0.13
C TYR A 4 -9.75 -3.68 1.02
N GLU A 5 -10.87 -4.38 1.23
CA GLU A 5 -11.00 -5.36 2.31
C GLU A 5 -9.99 -6.52 2.17
N LYS A 6 -9.70 -6.95 0.94
CA LYS A 6 -8.66 -7.95 0.66
C LYS A 6 -7.28 -7.44 1.06
N LEU A 7 -6.93 -6.22 0.65
CA LEU A 7 -5.66 -5.59 1.01
C LEU A 7 -5.55 -5.41 2.52
N GLU A 8 -6.59 -4.92 3.19
CA GLU A 8 -6.57 -4.76 4.65
C GLU A 8 -6.26 -6.08 5.36
N LYS A 9 -6.91 -7.16 4.94
CA LYS A 9 -6.68 -8.51 5.46
C LYS A 9 -5.25 -9.00 5.27
N THR A 10 -4.58 -8.69 4.15
CA THR A 10 -3.19 -9.14 3.96
C THR A 10 -2.22 -8.49 4.93
N PHE A 11 -2.46 -7.24 5.33
CA PHE A 11 -1.66 -6.57 6.35
C PHE A 11 -1.96 -7.14 7.75
N ASP A 12 -3.23 -7.41 8.07
CA ASP A 12 -3.61 -8.01 9.36
C ASP A 12 -2.99 -9.40 9.54
N ASP A 13 -3.00 -10.21 8.48
CA ASP A 13 -2.41 -11.56 8.46
C ASP A 13 -0.88 -11.56 8.25
N LYS A 14 -0.27 -10.38 8.01
CA LYS A 14 1.14 -10.22 7.58
C LYS A 14 1.52 -11.14 6.40
N ASN A 15 0.60 -11.35 5.47
CA ASN A 15 0.76 -12.27 4.35
C ASN A 15 1.17 -11.53 3.07
N VAL A 16 2.49 -11.46 2.85
CA VAL A 16 3.09 -10.76 1.71
C VAL A 16 2.74 -11.44 0.38
N GLU A 17 2.70 -12.78 0.33
CA GLU A 17 2.36 -13.51 -0.90
C GLU A 17 0.94 -13.16 -1.36
N ALA A 18 -0.02 -13.22 -0.44
CA ALA A 18 -1.40 -12.83 -0.73
C ALA A 18 -1.52 -11.35 -1.12
N TYR A 19 -0.68 -10.47 -0.55
CA TYR A 19 -0.64 -9.06 -0.96
C TYR A 19 -0.15 -8.91 -2.41
N LEU A 20 0.93 -9.61 -2.77
CA LEU A 20 1.51 -9.55 -4.11
C LEU A 20 0.59 -10.14 -5.19
N ASP A 21 -0.24 -11.12 -4.83
CA ASP A 21 -1.26 -11.69 -5.72
C ASP A 21 -2.35 -10.68 -6.11
N LEU A 22 -2.60 -9.67 -5.27
CA LEU A 22 -3.54 -8.57 -5.53
C LEU A 22 -2.95 -7.48 -6.44
N LEU A 23 -1.65 -7.54 -6.73
CA LEU A 23 -0.97 -6.61 -7.64
C LEU A 23 -0.89 -7.21 -9.05
N HIS A 24 -1.18 -6.41 -10.07
CA HIS A 24 -1.00 -6.77 -11.47
C HIS A 24 0.49 -7.00 -11.78
N ASP A 25 0.84 -7.84 -12.75
CA ASP A 25 2.26 -8.14 -13.01
C ASP A 25 3.07 -6.92 -13.47
N ASP A 26 2.45 -6.06 -14.28
CA ASP A 26 2.98 -4.73 -14.65
C ASP A 26 2.81 -3.64 -13.55
N PHE A 27 2.67 -4.03 -12.28
CA PHE A 27 2.44 -3.07 -11.20
C PHE A 27 3.60 -2.09 -11.04
N VAL A 28 3.24 -0.82 -10.82
CA VAL A 28 4.17 0.26 -10.47
C VAL A 28 3.66 1.03 -9.26
N VAL A 29 4.52 1.22 -8.26
CA VAL A 29 4.27 2.16 -7.15
C VAL A 29 5.06 3.44 -7.36
N VAL A 30 4.47 4.59 -7.03
CA VAL A 30 5.09 5.91 -7.11
C VAL A 30 4.94 6.66 -5.79
N PHE A 31 6.06 7.16 -5.28
CA PHE A 31 6.13 7.94 -4.05
C PHE A 31 6.33 9.41 -4.40
N HIS A 32 5.25 10.20 -4.43
CA HIS A 32 5.32 11.60 -4.83
C HIS A 32 6.16 12.46 -3.87
N LYS A 33 6.27 12.05 -2.59
CA LYS A 33 7.13 12.75 -1.61
C LYS A 33 8.61 12.73 -2.02
N SER A 34 9.11 11.62 -2.58
CA SER A 34 10.51 11.47 -2.99
C SER A 34 10.73 11.56 -4.50
N GLY A 35 9.70 11.35 -5.30
CA GLY A 35 9.79 11.22 -6.76
C GLY A 35 10.18 9.82 -7.23
N ASN A 36 10.32 8.85 -6.33
CA ASN A 36 10.74 7.48 -6.68
C ASN A 36 9.58 6.65 -7.23
N SER A 37 9.92 5.70 -8.09
CA SER A 37 9.00 4.69 -8.59
C SER A 37 9.64 3.31 -8.57
N PHE A 38 8.85 2.28 -8.29
CA PHE A 38 9.34 0.90 -8.18
C PHE A 38 8.41 -0.05 -8.93
N SER A 39 9.01 -1.08 -9.54
CA SER A 39 8.29 -2.21 -10.13
C SER A 39 7.71 -3.13 -9.05
N LYS A 40 6.84 -4.07 -9.45
CA LYS A 40 6.31 -5.12 -8.54
C LYS A 40 7.40 -5.90 -7.81
N SER A 41 8.51 -6.24 -8.48
CA SER A 41 9.59 -7.02 -7.86
C SER A 41 10.28 -6.23 -6.75
N GLU A 42 10.70 -5.00 -7.06
CA GLU A 42 11.36 -4.11 -6.09
C GLU A 42 10.42 -3.78 -4.92
N TRP A 43 9.13 -3.55 -5.23
CA TRP A 43 8.11 -3.32 -4.23
C TRP A 43 7.87 -4.53 -3.34
N GLY A 44 7.83 -5.73 -3.90
CA GLY A 44 7.65 -6.97 -3.14
C GLY A 44 8.80 -7.26 -2.20
N GLU A 45 10.04 -7.02 -2.62
CA GLU A 45 11.21 -7.14 -1.73
C GLU A 45 11.11 -6.16 -0.56
N MET A 46 10.76 -4.90 -0.82
CA MET A 46 10.57 -3.89 0.23
C MET A 46 9.43 -4.28 1.19
N MET A 47 8.27 -4.71 0.66
CA MET A 47 7.11 -5.09 1.46
C MET A 47 7.38 -6.33 2.31
N THR A 48 8.20 -7.27 1.82
CA THR A 48 8.64 -8.43 2.60
C THR A 48 9.39 -7.99 3.85
N GLY A 49 10.35 -7.08 3.71
CA GLY A 49 11.09 -6.52 4.84
C GLY A 49 10.22 -5.68 5.78
N MET A 50 9.30 -4.89 5.23
CA MET A 50 8.39 -4.05 6.02
C MET A 50 7.39 -4.88 6.84
N MET A 51 6.67 -5.83 6.24
CA MET A 51 5.67 -6.64 6.96
C MET A 51 6.29 -7.58 8.01
N ALA A 52 7.56 -7.97 7.83
CA ALA A 52 8.30 -8.75 8.82
C ALA A 52 8.74 -7.91 10.04
N ASN A 53 8.71 -6.58 9.95
CA ASN A 53 9.15 -5.69 11.03
C ASN A 53 7.96 -5.29 11.92
N ASP A 54 7.99 -5.66 13.20
CA ASP A 54 6.92 -5.35 14.16
C ASP A 54 6.73 -3.85 14.45
N LYS A 55 7.72 -3.00 14.11
CA LYS A 55 7.58 -1.54 14.20
C LYS A 55 6.91 -0.91 12.97
N PHE A 56 6.79 -1.63 11.86
CA PHE A 56 6.04 -1.16 10.71
C PHE A 56 4.55 -1.46 10.95
N ILE A 57 3.80 -0.42 11.30
CA ILE A 57 2.41 -0.56 11.76
C ILE A 57 1.52 0.32 10.92
N ARG A 58 0.43 -0.23 10.42
CA ARG A 58 -0.69 0.55 9.88
C ARG A 58 -1.65 0.84 11.03
N ASP A 59 -1.46 1.99 11.69
CA ASP A 59 -2.22 2.39 12.89
C ASP A 59 -3.73 2.46 12.60
N SER A 60 -4.08 3.01 11.45
CA SER A 60 -5.46 2.98 10.94
C SER A 60 -5.49 3.19 9.43
N SER A 61 -6.57 2.73 8.82
CA SER A 61 -6.82 2.85 7.38
C SER A 61 -8.30 3.10 7.15
N ARG A 62 -8.62 3.81 6.08
CA ARG A 62 -10.00 3.89 5.58
C ARG A 62 -10.02 3.98 4.06
N CYS A 63 -10.96 3.29 3.46
CA CYS A 63 -11.35 3.50 2.08
C CYS A 63 -12.19 4.78 1.98
N ILE A 64 -11.81 5.67 1.06
CA ILE A 64 -12.56 6.89 0.76
C ILE A 64 -13.51 6.64 -0.41
N TYR A 65 -13.04 5.90 -1.42
CA TYR A 65 -13.80 5.55 -2.60
C TYR A 65 -13.20 4.31 -3.26
N GLU A 66 -14.05 3.44 -3.81
CA GLU A 66 -13.64 2.26 -4.55
C GLU A 66 -14.67 1.95 -5.64
N ASN A 67 -14.17 1.63 -6.83
CA ASN A 67 -14.92 1.01 -7.92
C ASN A 67 -14.01 0.05 -8.71
N ASP A 68 -14.43 -0.40 -9.89
CA ASP A 68 -13.67 -1.38 -10.68
C ASP A 68 -12.37 -0.82 -11.31
N ASP A 69 -12.20 0.50 -11.35
CA ASP A 69 -11.09 1.20 -12.02
C ASP A 69 -10.13 1.90 -11.04
N ILE A 70 -10.62 2.34 -9.88
CA ILE A 70 -9.85 3.16 -8.94
C ILE A 70 -10.28 2.91 -7.49
N MET A 71 -9.29 2.94 -6.59
CA MET A 71 -9.49 2.97 -5.15
C MET A 71 -8.67 4.13 -4.55
N VAL A 72 -9.29 4.89 -3.66
CA VAL A 72 -8.67 5.98 -2.91
C VAL A 72 -8.74 5.65 -1.44
N GLN A 73 -7.60 5.67 -0.75
CA GLN A 73 -7.52 5.37 0.67
C GLN A 73 -6.63 6.36 1.42
N HIS A 74 -6.90 6.50 2.71
CA HIS A 74 -6.09 7.28 3.63
C HIS A 74 -5.64 6.40 4.79
N MET A 75 -4.34 6.37 5.01
CA MET A 75 -3.68 5.51 5.99
C MET A 75 -2.85 6.34 6.97
N PHE A 76 -2.74 5.85 8.19
CA PHE A 76 -1.81 6.34 9.20
C PHE A 76 -0.80 5.24 9.47
N MET A 77 0.48 5.52 9.21
CA MET A 77 1.57 4.56 9.27
C MET A 77 2.57 4.98 10.34
N SER A 78 3.07 4.01 11.10
CA SER A 78 4.25 4.12 11.97
C SER A 78 5.39 3.29 11.37
N TYR A 79 6.59 3.85 11.34
CA TYR A 79 7.76 3.26 10.69
C TYR A 79 8.86 2.85 11.70
N PRO A 80 9.81 1.98 11.30
CA PRO A 80 10.87 1.50 12.20
C PRO A 80 11.82 2.57 12.76
N ASP A 81 11.91 3.72 12.09
CA ASP A 81 12.67 4.90 12.52
C ASP A 81 11.90 5.80 13.50
N ASP A 82 10.80 5.29 14.06
CA ASP A 82 9.89 5.94 15.00
C ASP A 82 9.15 7.17 14.40
N THR A 83 9.21 7.36 13.08
CA THR A 83 8.39 8.37 12.38
C THR A 83 6.96 7.89 12.14
N LYS A 84 6.04 8.85 12.03
CA LYS A 84 4.64 8.61 11.66
C LYS A 84 4.24 9.45 10.47
N GLU A 85 3.42 8.89 9.58
CA GLU A 85 2.94 9.59 8.40
C GLU A 85 1.45 9.34 8.14
N ALA A 86 0.75 10.39 7.71
CA ALA A 86 -0.55 10.30 7.06
C ALA A 86 -0.32 10.15 5.56
N VAL A 87 -0.73 9.02 5.00
CA VAL A 87 -0.49 8.64 3.61
C VAL A 87 -1.82 8.60 2.85
N MET A 88 -1.94 9.49 1.86
CA MET A 88 -2.98 9.41 0.84
C MET A 88 -2.48 8.52 -0.29
N ALA A 89 -3.30 7.56 -0.70
CA ALA A 89 -2.98 6.69 -1.82
C ALA A 89 -4.12 6.60 -2.84
N VAL A 90 -3.73 6.58 -4.11
CA VAL A 90 -4.60 6.33 -5.26
C VAL A 90 -4.10 5.06 -5.95
N ALA A 91 -4.96 4.05 -5.98
CA ALA A 91 -4.71 2.78 -6.64
C ALA A 91 -5.53 2.71 -7.93
N MET A 92 -4.87 2.59 -9.08
CA MET A 92 -5.54 2.25 -10.33
C MET A 92 -5.68 0.74 -10.43
N ILE A 93 -6.84 0.28 -10.89
CA ILE A 93 -7.22 -1.13 -10.93
C ILE A 93 -7.33 -1.56 -12.39
N LYS A 94 -6.83 -2.76 -12.68
CA LYS A 94 -6.94 -3.43 -13.97
C LYS A 94 -7.09 -4.93 -13.72
N ASP A 95 -8.07 -5.55 -14.36
CA ASP A 95 -8.36 -6.98 -14.23
C ASP A 95 -8.58 -7.41 -12.75
N GLY A 96 -9.19 -6.51 -11.96
CA GLY A 96 -9.44 -6.71 -10.53
C GLY A 96 -8.20 -6.66 -9.63
N LYS A 97 -7.04 -6.26 -10.17
CA LYS A 97 -5.77 -6.10 -9.45
C LYS A 97 -5.26 -4.67 -9.50
N VAL A 98 -4.47 -4.26 -8.51
CA VAL A 98 -3.82 -2.94 -8.54
C VAL A 98 -2.72 -2.94 -9.60
N ILE A 99 -2.80 -2.06 -10.59
CA ILE A 99 -1.75 -1.86 -11.59
C ILE A 99 -0.86 -0.65 -11.29
N ARG A 100 -1.39 0.35 -10.58
CA ARG A 100 -0.61 1.53 -10.20
C ARG A 100 -0.99 1.99 -8.80
N PHE A 101 0.00 2.31 -7.98
CA PHE A 101 -0.22 2.82 -6.62
C PHE A 101 0.57 4.09 -6.40
N GLU A 102 -0.13 5.22 -6.35
CA GLU A 102 0.48 6.54 -6.18
C GLU A 102 0.25 7.03 -4.76
N THR A 103 1.30 7.49 -4.09
CA THR A 103 1.22 7.93 -2.69
C THR A 103 1.76 9.34 -2.49
N GLY A 104 1.09 10.07 -1.61
CA GLY A 104 1.60 11.29 -0.99
C GLY A 104 1.57 11.13 0.53
N ALA A 105 2.65 11.50 1.21
CA ALA A 105 2.80 11.31 2.65
C ALA A 105 3.08 12.65 3.35
N THR A 106 2.36 12.88 4.45
CA THR A 106 2.55 14.03 5.35
C THR A 106 3.05 13.51 6.67
N SER A 107 4.21 13.99 7.13
CA SER A 107 4.75 13.62 8.44
C SER A 107 3.84 14.11 9.56
N LEU A 108 3.63 13.26 10.57
CA LEU A 108 2.83 13.52 11.74
C LEU A 108 3.77 13.68 12.93
N ASN A 109 3.68 14.82 13.61
CA ASN A 109 4.48 15.14 14.80
C ASN A 109 3.94 14.43 16.05
#